data_AF-A0A034WAB2-F1
#
_entry.id   AF-A0A034WAB2-F1
#
_cell.length_a   1.000
_cell.length_b   1.000
_cell.length_c   1.000
_cell.angle_alpha   90.00
_cell.angle_beta   90.00
_cell.angle_gamma   90.00
#
_symmetry.space_group_name_H-M   'P 1'
#
loop_
_entity.id
_entity.type
_entity.pdbx_description
1 polymer ?
#
loop_
_entity_poly.entity_id
_entity_poly.type
_entity_poly.pdbx_seq_one_letter_code
_entity_poly.pdbx_strand_id
1 'polypeptide(L)'
;MYKSKLRLLLIQIVICTFFCIEHGHGKEMDCKILLIKGKQQKICRYVCDENCVDGICDFKPKGCVCKKGYHPEINKCQPDCAAGCPANSTCIEGSNNCRCNEGYTRDSSDQCSPVCTVDCGETRYCDSPNVCACKTGFVEINNVCAPIMHLS
;
A
#
# COMPACT_ATOMS: atom_id res chain seq x y z
N MET A 1 -31.27 -40.61 18.43
CA MET A 1 -29.88 -40.09 18.25
C MET A 1 -29.66 -39.35 16.91
N TYR A 2 -30.69 -38.75 16.28
CA TYR A 2 -30.56 -38.08 14.96
C TYR A 2 -30.56 -36.54 15.03
N LYS A 3 -31.09 -35.94 16.11
CA LYS A 3 -31.17 -34.48 16.32
C LYS A 3 -29.79 -33.80 16.44
N SER A 4 -28.77 -34.51 16.95
CA SER A 4 -27.43 -33.93 17.16
C SER A 4 -26.63 -33.83 15.85
N LYS A 5 -26.73 -34.85 14.98
CA LYS A 5 -26.10 -34.83 13.64
C LYS A 5 -26.75 -33.81 12.70
N LEU A 6 -28.08 -33.64 12.78
CA LEU A 6 -28.80 -32.63 12.00
C LEU A 6 -28.42 -31.20 12.42
N ARG A 7 -28.18 -30.95 13.71
CA ARG A 7 -27.68 -29.65 14.20
C ARG A 7 -26.25 -29.37 13.73
N LEU A 8 -25.35 -30.36 13.77
CA LEU A 8 -23.99 -30.18 13.25
C LEU A 8 -23.97 -29.91 11.74
N LEU A 9 -24.82 -30.61 10.97
CA LEU A 9 -24.92 -30.43 9.51
C LEU A 9 -25.49 -29.04 9.16
N LEU A 10 -26.50 -28.57 9.88
CA LEU A 10 -27.04 -27.21 9.71
C LEU A 10 -26.01 -26.14 10.08
N ILE A 11 -25.23 -26.34 11.14
CA ILE A 11 -24.14 -25.42 11.52
C ILE A 11 -23.04 -25.41 10.45
N GLN A 12 -22.65 -26.55 9.90
CA GLN A 12 -21.68 -26.62 8.79
C GLN A 12 -22.21 -25.96 7.51
N ILE A 13 -23.51 -26.09 7.20
CA ILE A 13 -24.14 -25.40 6.06
C ILE A 13 -24.16 -23.88 6.30
N VAL A 14 -24.54 -23.42 7.49
CA VAL A 14 -24.56 -21.99 7.83
C VAL A 14 -23.16 -21.38 7.78
N ILE A 15 -22.15 -22.10 8.30
CA ILE A 15 -20.74 -21.69 8.22
C ILE A 15 -20.25 -21.68 6.76
N CYS A 16 -20.57 -22.69 5.95
CA CYS A 16 -20.24 -22.66 4.52
C CYS A 16 -20.93 -21.51 3.80
N THR A 17 -22.20 -21.20 4.09
CA THR A 17 -22.88 -20.05 3.47
C THR A 17 -22.32 -18.70 3.94
N PHE A 18 -21.78 -18.60 5.16
CA PHE A 18 -21.15 -17.37 5.66
C PHE A 18 -19.70 -17.21 5.15
N PHE A 19 -18.91 -18.29 5.11
CA PHE A 19 -17.50 -18.24 4.73
C PHE A 19 -17.26 -18.39 3.22
N CYS A 20 -18.15 -19.02 2.45
CA CYS A 20 -17.99 -19.10 0.98
C CYS A 20 -18.31 -17.79 0.25
N ILE A 21 -18.74 -16.73 0.96
CA ILE A 21 -18.97 -15.40 0.36
C ILE A 21 -17.68 -14.55 0.33
N GLU A 22 -16.62 -14.95 1.06
CA GLU A 22 -15.45 -14.07 1.27
C GLU A 22 -14.24 -14.29 0.35
N HIS A 23 -14.32 -15.19 -0.64
CA HIS A 23 -13.22 -15.34 -1.61
C HIS A 23 -13.63 -14.88 -3.00
N GLY A 24 -13.72 -13.56 -3.14
CA GLY A 24 -13.79 -12.89 -4.44
C GLY A 24 -13.60 -11.38 -4.31
N HIS A 25 -12.36 -10.91 -4.42
CA HIS A 25 -11.92 -9.51 -4.45
C HIS A 25 -12.86 -8.58 -5.26
N GLY A 26 -13.81 -7.93 -4.59
CA GLY A 26 -14.75 -6.96 -5.15
C GLY A 26 -15.80 -6.65 -4.10
N LYS A 27 -15.69 -5.49 -3.46
CA LYS A 27 -16.28 -5.22 -2.14
C LYS A 27 -17.80 -5.06 -2.10
N GLU A 28 -18.49 -4.70 -3.18
CA GLU A 28 -19.96 -4.69 -3.20
C GLU A 28 -20.53 -4.61 -4.63
N MET A 29 -21.79 -4.99 -4.82
CA MET A 29 -22.50 -4.91 -6.11
C MET A 29 -23.75 -4.03 -5.91
N ASP A 30 -23.73 -2.80 -6.45
CA ASP A 30 -24.85 -1.85 -6.39
C ASP A 30 -25.87 -2.20 -7.49
N CYS A 31 -27.05 -2.65 -7.09
CA CYS A 31 -28.13 -3.01 -8.01
C CYS A 31 -29.27 -1.99 -7.95
N LYS A 32 -29.58 -1.39 -9.10
CA LYS A 32 -30.70 -0.47 -9.27
C LYS A 32 -31.73 -1.06 -10.23
N ILE A 33 -33.01 -0.90 -9.89
CA ILE A 33 -34.11 -1.23 -10.81
C ILE A 33 -34.38 0.01 -11.66
N LEU A 34 -34.17 -0.10 -12.96
CA LEU A 34 -34.39 0.95 -13.94
C LEU A 34 -35.53 0.57 -14.87
N LEU A 35 -36.40 1.54 -15.17
CA LEU A 35 -37.45 1.39 -16.18
C LEU A 35 -36.88 1.76 -17.54
N ILE A 36 -36.46 0.77 -18.31
CA ILE A 36 -35.90 0.96 -19.66
C ILE A 36 -36.92 0.42 -20.66
N LYS A 37 -37.39 1.29 -21.56
CA LYS A 37 -38.43 0.96 -22.57
C LYS A 37 -39.71 0.37 -21.94
N GLY A 38 -40.15 0.94 -20.82
CA GLY A 38 -41.38 0.52 -20.13
C GLY A 38 -41.30 -0.83 -19.41
N LYS A 39 -40.11 -1.45 -19.30
CA LYS A 39 -39.89 -2.68 -18.55
C LYS A 39 -38.95 -2.41 -17.36
N GLN A 40 -39.29 -2.96 -16.20
CA GLN A 40 -38.38 -2.97 -15.05
C GLN A 40 -37.20 -3.90 -15.34
N GLN A 41 -35.99 -3.35 -15.24
CA GLN A 41 -34.75 -4.09 -15.42
C GLN A 41 -33.87 -3.87 -14.19
N LYS A 42 -33.43 -4.96 -13.55
CA LYS A 42 -32.46 -4.91 -12.46
C LYS A 42 -31.06 -4.81 -13.07
N ILE A 43 -30.44 -3.64 -12.97
CA ILE A 43 -29.08 -3.39 -13.44
C ILE A 43 -28.18 -3.35 -12.22
N CYS A 44 -27.20 -4.24 -12.20
CA CYS A 44 -26.19 -4.30 -11.16
C CYS A 44 -24.85 -3.79 -11.69
N ARG A 45 -24.19 -2.94 -10.92
CA ARG A 45 -22.83 -2.44 -11.17
C ARG A 45 -21.95 -2.86 -10.02
N TYR A 46 -20.70 -3.20 -10.32
CA TYR A 46 -19.72 -3.41 -9.26
C TYR A 46 -19.34 -2.07 -8.64
N VAL A 47 -19.31 -2.04 -7.31
CA VAL A 47 -18.74 -0.92 -6.55
C VAL A 47 -17.25 -1.19 -6.46
N CYS A 48 -16.46 -0.39 -7.18
CA CYS A 48 -15.03 -0.37 -6.98
C CYS A 48 -14.71 0.23 -5.61
N ASP A 49 -13.60 -0.22 -5.01
CA ASP A 49 -13.03 0.45 -3.85
C ASP A 49 -12.80 1.94 -4.21
N GLU A 50 -13.11 2.86 -3.29
CA GLU A 50 -12.90 4.31 -3.49
C GLU A 50 -11.45 4.64 -3.91
N ASN A 51 -10.53 3.72 -3.64
CA ASN A 51 -9.11 3.82 -3.94
C ASN A 51 -8.70 3.41 -5.37
N CYS A 52 -9.62 3.03 -6.27
CA CYS A 52 -9.33 2.76 -7.70
C CYS A 52 -9.04 4.05 -8.51
N VAL A 53 -8.12 4.85 -8.00
CA VAL A 53 -7.55 6.03 -8.66
C VAL A 53 -6.59 5.54 -9.74
N ASP A 54 -6.65 6.15 -10.92
CA ASP A 54 -5.85 5.79 -12.12
C ASP A 54 -6.07 4.39 -12.71
N GLY A 55 -7.18 3.75 -12.34
CA GLY A 55 -7.67 2.53 -12.99
C GLY A 55 -9.05 2.70 -13.63
N ILE A 56 -9.46 1.65 -14.34
CA ILE A 56 -10.81 1.45 -14.83
C ILE A 56 -11.44 0.33 -14.01
N CYS A 57 -12.65 0.57 -13.50
CA CYS A 57 -13.43 -0.46 -12.85
C CYS A 57 -13.98 -1.42 -13.90
N ASP A 58 -13.43 -2.64 -13.99
CA ASP A 58 -13.90 -3.66 -14.94
C ASP A 58 -14.50 -4.87 -14.20
N PHE A 59 -15.49 -5.49 -14.83
CA PHE A 59 -16.11 -6.73 -14.39
C PHE A 59 -15.33 -7.96 -14.86
N LYS A 60 -14.58 -7.84 -15.96
CA LYS A 60 -13.82 -8.95 -16.54
C LYS A 60 -12.49 -8.43 -17.10
N PRO A 61 -11.42 -8.37 -16.29
CA PRO A 61 -11.21 -9.04 -15.00
C PRO A 61 -11.93 -8.35 -13.83
N LYS A 62 -12.31 -9.12 -12.80
CA LYS A 62 -12.98 -8.58 -11.60
C LYS A 62 -11.99 -7.71 -10.81
N GLY A 63 -12.15 -6.38 -10.85
CA GLY A 63 -11.34 -5.46 -10.02
C GLY A 63 -10.95 -4.15 -10.72
N CYS A 64 -10.02 -3.42 -10.10
CA CYS A 64 -9.43 -2.21 -10.67
C CYS A 64 -8.39 -2.61 -11.73
N VAL A 65 -8.65 -2.27 -13.00
CA VAL A 65 -7.73 -2.49 -14.12
C VAL A 65 -6.89 -1.24 -14.30
N CYS A 66 -5.59 -1.34 -14.03
CA CYS A 66 -4.70 -0.20 -14.11
C CYS A 66 -4.42 0.25 -15.55
N LYS A 67 -4.28 1.56 -15.74
CA LYS A 67 -3.83 2.13 -17.03
C LYS A 67 -2.44 1.58 -17.39
N LYS A 68 -2.04 1.70 -18.67
CA LYS A 68 -0.69 1.32 -19.11
C LYS A 68 0.36 2.07 -18.30
N GLY A 69 1.37 1.34 -17.80
CA GLY A 69 2.42 1.91 -16.95
C GLY A 69 2.00 2.03 -15.48
N TYR A 70 1.02 1.25 -15.05
CA TYR A 70 0.59 1.08 -13.67
C TYR A 70 0.30 -0.40 -13.38
N HIS A 71 0.67 -0.84 -12.18
CA HIS A 71 0.35 -2.15 -11.63
C HIS A 71 -0.64 -2.05 -10.45
N PRO A 72 -1.43 -3.11 -10.19
CA PRO A 72 -2.33 -3.14 -9.05
C PRO A 72 -1.57 -3.34 -7.73
N GLU A 73 -1.78 -2.43 -6.77
CA GLU A 73 -1.46 -2.60 -5.36
C GLU A 73 -2.78 -2.69 -4.56
N ILE A 74 -2.74 -2.97 -3.25
CA ILE A 74 -3.94 -3.14 -2.41
C ILE A 74 -4.90 -1.95 -2.62
N ASN A 75 -5.98 -2.21 -3.35
CA ASN A 75 -7.07 -1.30 -3.71
C ASN A 75 -6.70 -0.07 -4.57
N LYS A 76 -5.49 0.06 -5.13
CA LYS A 76 -5.06 1.22 -5.94
C LYS A 76 -4.15 0.82 -7.10
N CYS A 77 -4.06 1.67 -8.12
CA CYS A 77 -3.05 1.53 -9.16
C CYS A 77 -1.82 2.35 -8.80
N GLN A 78 -0.65 1.71 -8.82
CA GLN A 78 0.64 2.36 -8.62
C GLN A 78 1.39 2.42 -9.95
N PRO A 79 2.07 3.54 -10.27
CA PRO A 79 2.84 3.64 -11.50
C PRO A 79 3.97 2.59 -11.53
N ASP A 80 4.16 2.00 -12.72
CA ASP A 80 5.21 1.04 -13.00
C ASP A 80 6.54 1.78 -13.11
N CYS A 81 7.47 1.46 -12.20
CA CYS A 81 8.88 1.75 -12.36
C CYS A 81 9.60 0.40 -12.53
N ALA A 82 10.14 0.13 -13.72
CA ALA A 82 10.60 -1.18 -14.17
C ALA A 82 11.66 -1.84 -13.27
N ALA A 83 12.40 -1.06 -12.47
CA ALA A 83 13.40 -1.54 -11.51
C ALA A 83 12.96 -1.44 -10.04
N GLY A 84 11.71 -1.03 -9.80
CA GLY A 84 11.30 -0.48 -8.50
C GLY A 84 11.94 0.90 -8.26
N CYS A 85 11.47 1.58 -7.23
CA CYS A 85 12.06 2.84 -6.79
C CYS A 85 12.91 2.62 -5.53
N PRO A 86 14.04 3.34 -5.36
CA PRO A 86 14.85 3.24 -4.16
C PRO A 86 14.04 3.61 -2.90
N ALA A 87 14.53 3.21 -1.73
CA ALA A 87 13.91 3.60 -0.47
C ALA A 87 13.76 5.13 -0.39
N ASN A 88 12.70 5.60 0.26
CA ASN A 88 12.38 7.03 0.38
C ASN A 88 12.19 7.75 -0.96
N SER A 89 11.63 7.06 -1.95
CA SER A 89 11.27 7.65 -3.23
C SER A 89 9.93 7.15 -3.75
N THR A 90 9.32 7.94 -4.63
CA THR A 90 8.03 7.67 -5.24
C THR A 90 8.20 7.61 -6.75
N CYS A 91 7.56 6.63 -7.40
CA CYS A 91 7.56 6.51 -8.85
C CYS A 91 6.79 7.69 -9.48
N ILE A 92 7.39 8.34 -10.46
CA ILE A 92 6.80 9.45 -11.21
C ILE A 92 5.86 8.84 -12.25
N GLU A 93 4.58 9.21 -12.16
CA GLU A 93 3.55 8.86 -13.13
C GLU A 93 4.02 9.09 -14.57
N GLY A 94 3.89 8.06 -15.40
CA GLY A 94 4.15 8.12 -16.84
C GLY A 94 5.63 8.23 -17.25
N SER A 95 6.59 8.25 -16.31
CA SER A 95 8.00 8.51 -16.62
C SER A 95 8.95 7.33 -16.40
N ASN A 96 8.51 6.21 -15.82
CA ASN A 96 9.39 5.09 -15.42
C ASN A 96 10.61 5.54 -14.58
N ASN A 97 10.51 6.70 -13.92
CA ASN A 97 11.56 7.36 -13.15
C ASN A 97 11.08 7.58 -11.72
N CYS A 98 12.02 7.69 -10.77
CA CYS A 98 11.71 7.86 -9.35
C CYS A 98 12.11 9.25 -8.87
N ARG A 99 11.23 9.88 -8.08
CA ARG A 99 11.47 11.14 -7.37
C ARG A 99 11.71 10.85 -5.89
N CYS A 100 12.77 11.38 -5.30
CA CYS A 100 12.97 11.30 -3.85
C CYS A 100 11.81 11.97 -3.11
N ASN A 101 11.41 11.38 -1.98
CA ASN A 101 10.36 11.93 -1.13
C ASN A 101 10.82 13.26 -0.51
N GLU A 102 9.87 14.03 0.01
CA GLU A 102 10.18 15.31 0.65
C GLU A 102 11.21 15.14 1.77
N GLY A 103 12.23 16.00 1.78
CA GLY A 103 13.34 15.91 2.74
C GLY A 103 14.44 14.92 2.35
N TYR A 104 14.37 14.27 1.18
CA TYR A 104 15.40 13.39 0.65
C TYR A 104 15.95 13.91 -0.68
N THR A 105 17.23 13.63 -0.95
CA THR A 105 17.90 13.97 -2.22
C THR A 105 18.69 12.78 -2.75
N ARG A 106 18.86 12.73 -4.08
CA ARG A 106 19.65 11.70 -4.75
C ARG A 106 21.13 11.88 -4.42
N ASP A 107 21.76 10.82 -3.95
CA ASP A 107 23.19 10.77 -3.65
C ASP A 107 24.01 10.20 -4.82
N SER A 108 25.33 10.06 -4.62
CA SER A 108 26.26 9.54 -5.63
C SER A 108 26.00 8.08 -6.02
N SER A 109 25.26 7.33 -5.21
CA SER A 109 24.91 5.93 -5.42
C SER A 109 23.51 5.77 -6.01
N ASP A 110 22.90 6.87 -6.47
CA ASP A 110 21.53 6.92 -6.99
C ASP A 110 20.44 6.62 -5.94
N GLN A 111 20.78 6.68 -4.65
CA GLN A 111 19.84 6.45 -3.54
C GLN A 111 19.29 7.77 -3.01
N CYS A 112 18.08 7.73 -2.44
CA CYS A 112 17.48 8.90 -1.79
C CYS A 112 17.93 8.98 -0.34
N SER A 113 18.94 9.81 -0.09
CA SER A 113 19.53 10.09 1.21
C SER A 113 18.82 11.27 1.90
N PRO A 114 18.64 11.23 3.24
CA PRO A 114 17.95 12.28 3.97
C PRO A 114 18.73 13.59 3.97
N VAL A 115 18.01 14.71 4.04
CA VAL A 115 18.56 16.07 4.10
C VAL A 115 18.31 16.66 5.49
N CYS A 116 19.38 17.15 6.10
CA CYS A 116 19.32 17.90 7.36
C CYS A 116 19.67 19.36 7.07
N THR A 117 18.75 20.27 7.40
CA THR A 117 18.94 21.72 7.20
C THR A 117 20.02 22.29 8.12
N VAL A 118 20.17 21.71 9.31
CA VAL A 118 21.27 21.99 10.23
C VAL A 118 22.30 20.88 10.10
N ASP A 119 23.57 21.25 9.98
CA ASP A 119 24.66 20.28 9.95
C ASP A 119 24.67 19.44 11.25
N CYS A 120 24.66 18.12 11.09
CA CYS A 120 24.71 17.17 12.21
C CYS A 120 26.09 17.16 12.90
N GLY A 121 27.11 17.75 12.28
CA GLY A 121 28.47 17.79 12.81
C GLY A 121 29.19 16.44 12.69
N GLU A 122 30.33 16.33 13.36
CA GLU A 122 31.27 15.23 13.10
C GLU A 122 30.87 13.89 13.74
N THR A 123 30.14 13.89 14.86
CA THR A 123 29.81 12.68 15.63
C THR A 123 28.42 12.12 15.31
N ARG A 124 27.64 12.82 14.48
CA ARG A 124 26.27 12.44 14.09
C ARG A 124 26.15 12.34 12.57
N TYR A 125 25.15 11.60 12.09
CA TYR A 125 24.75 11.56 10.69
C TYR A 125 23.28 11.93 10.56
N CYS A 126 22.86 12.36 9.36
CA CYS A 126 21.46 12.62 9.07
C CYS A 126 20.75 11.28 8.87
N ASP A 127 19.88 10.91 9.81
CA ASP A 127 19.21 9.60 9.83
C ASP A 127 17.86 9.64 9.10
N SER A 128 17.13 10.73 9.29
CA SER A 128 15.91 11.07 8.55
C SER A 128 15.84 12.59 8.37
N PRO A 129 14.91 13.14 7.56
CA PRO A 129 14.88 14.56 7.26
C PRO A 129 14.90 15.42 8.53
N ASN A 130 15.93 16.25 8.67
CA ASN A 130 16.18 17.10 9.85
C ASN A 130 16.36 16.36 11.20
N VAL A 131 16.70 15.07 11.19
CA VAL A 131 16.98 14.29 12.41
C VAL A 131 18.41 13.74 12.38
N CYS A 132 19.20 14.11 13.37
CA CYS A 132 20.60 13.69 13.51
C CYS A 132 20.77 12.57 14.54
N ALA A 133 21.28 11.41 14.13
CA ALA A 133 21.58 10.28 15.02
C ALA A 133 23.09 10.10 15.23
N CYS A 134 23.49 9.51 16.36
CA CYS A 134 24.91 9.23 16.64
C CYS A 134 25.50 8.24 15.64
N LYS A 135 26.70 8.53 15.13
CA LYS A 135 27.43 7.60 14.25
C LYS A 135 27.77 6.29 14.98
N THR A 136 27.98 5.24 14.20
CA THR A 136 28.47 3.94 14.72
C THR A 136 29.69 4.14 15.62
N GLY A 137 29.67 3.53 16.81
CA GLY A 137 30.71 3.70 17.83
C GLY A 137 30.47 4.86 18.80
N PHE A 138 29.36 5.59 18.68
CA PHE A 138 28.93 6.62 19.62
C PHE A 138 27.55 6.29 20.22
N VAL A 139 27.30 6.76 21.43
CA VAL A 139 26.02 6.67 22.14
C VAL A 139 25.59 8.05 22.64
N GLU A 140 24.29 8.31 22.63
CA GLU A 140 23.75 9.58 23.11
C GLU A 140 23.74 9.64 24.66
N ILE A 141 24.45 10.62 25.22
CA ILE A 141 24.52 10.94 26.64
C ILE A 141 24.27 12.44 26.79
N ASN A 142 23.17 12.83 27.46
CA ASN A 142 22.80 14.24 27.65
C ASN A 142 22.75 15.06 26.34
N ASN A 143 22.15 14.51 25.28
CA ASN A 143 22.10 15.10 23.94
C ASN A 143 23.47 15.28 23.25
N VAL A 144 24.50 14.60 23.73
CA VAL A 144 25.84 14.57 23.12
C VAL A 144 26.17 13.14 22.72
N CYS A 145 26.71 12.95 21.52
CA CYS A 145 27.21 11.63 21.11
C CYS A 145 28.61 11.43 21.69
N ALA A 146 28.73 10.51 22.64
CA ALA A 146 29.99 10.13 23.27
C ALA A 146 30.48 8.77 22.74
N PRO A 147 31.81 8.57 22.58
CA PRO A 147 32.34 7.31 22.08
C PRO A 147 32.04 6.16 23.04
N ILE A 148 31.67 5.01 22.49
CA ILE A 148 31.52 3.77 23.24
C ILE A 148 32.92 3.31 23.64
N MET A 149 33.26 3.44 24.92
CA MET A 149 34.49 2.86 25.45
C MET A 149 34.28 1.37 25.69
N HIS A 150 34.85 0.53 24.83
CA HIS A 150 35.05 -0.86 25.20
C HIS A 150 36.14 -0.90 26.27
N LEU A 151 35.77 -1.26 27.50
CA LEU A 151 36.72 -1.73 28.51
C LEU A 151 37.25 -3.08 28.01
N SER A 152 38.37 -3.04 27.30
CA SER A 152 39.19 -4.20 26.97
C SER A 152 40.22 -4.45 28.04
#